data_AF-A0A934HHB2-F1
#
_entry.id   AF-A0A934HHB2-F1
#
_cell.length_a   1.000
_cell.length_b   1.000
_cell.length_c   1.000
_cell.angle_alpha   90.00
_cell.angle_beta   90.00
_cell.angle_gamma   90.00
#
_symmetry.space_group_name_H-M   'P 1'
#
loop_
_entity.id
_entity.type
_entity.pdbx_description
1 polymer ?
#
loop_
_entity_poly.entity_id
_entity_poly.type
_entity_poly.pdbx_seq_one_letter_code
_entity_poly.pdbx_strand_id
1 'polypeptide(L)' 'MIVVEAPDFTLEDAAGRKVSLSDYRGQKHVLLVFNRGFA' A
#
# COMPACT_ATOMS: atom_id res chain seq x y z
N MET A 1 -12.21 21.37 -1.75
CA MET A 1 -11.47 20.23 -2.31
C MET A 1 -11.46 19.15 -1.24
N ILE A 2 -12.13 18.02 -1.46
CA ILE A 2 -12.18 16.95 -0.44
C ILE A 2 -10.92 16.11 -0.63
N VAL A 3 -10.00 16.18 0.34
CA VAL A 3 -8.86 15.26 0.42
C VAL A 3 -9.36 14.08 1.24
N VAL A 4 -9.56 12.94 0.58
CA VAL A 4 -9.88 11.68 1.26
C VAL A 4 -8.59 10.91 1.46
N GLU A 5 -8.44 10.34 2.66
CA GLU A 5 -7.32 9.46 2.95
C GLU A 5 -7.37 8.21 2.07
N ALA A 6 -6.22 7.73 1.62
CA ALA A 6 -6.15 6.48 0.87
C ALA A 6 -6.70 5.32 1.74
N PRO A 7 -7.56 4.44 1.19
CA PRO A 7 -8.08 3.30 1.93
C PRO A 7 -6.94 2.42 2.44
N ASP A 8 -6.98 2.08 3.73
CA ASP A 8 -6.01 1.16 4.31
C ASP A 8 -6.25 -0.27 3.82
N PHE A 9 -5.18 -1.05 3.78
CA PHE A 9 -5.21 -2.48 3.50
C PHE A 9 -4.06 -3.16 4.22
N THR A 10 -4.22 -4.44 4.53
CA THR A 10 -3.14 -5.32 4.96
C THR A 10 -3.10 -6.53 4.06
N LEU A 11 -1.95 -6.77 3.41
CA LEU A 11 -1.73 -7.89 2.51
C LEU A 11 -0.40 -8.57 2.85
N GLU A 12 -0.26 -9.83 2.44
CA GLU A 12 1.03 -10.52 2.47
C GLU A 12 1.87 -10.10 1.25
N ASP A 13 3.15 -9.79 1.47
CA ASP A 13 4.12 -9.59 0.40
C ASP A 13 4.57 -10.93 -0.21
N ALA A 14 5.43 -10.87 -1.23
CA ALA A 14 5.95 -12.07 -1.91
C ALA A 14 6.76 -13.02 -1.00
N ALA A 15 7.17 -12.58 0.19
CA ALA A 15 7.88 -13.37 1.19
C ALA A 15 6.97 -13.77 2.37
N GLY A 16 5.66 -13.56 2.27
CA GLY A 16 4.68 -13.88 3.32
C GLY A 16 4.66 -12.89 4.49
N ARG A 17 5.32 -11.73 4.38
CA ARG A 17 5.27 -10.70 5.44
C ARG A 17 4.00 -9.89 5.30
N LYS A 18 3.30 -9.66 6.41
CA LYS A 18 2.17 -8.74 6.43
C LYS A 18 2.66 -7.30 6.27
N VAL A 19 2.05 -6.56 5.36
CA VAL A 19 2.31 -5.15 5.08
C VAL A 19 0.99 -4.39 5.16
N SER A 20 0.92 -3.35 5.98
CA SER A 20 -0.22 -2.42 6.00
C SER A 20 0.14 -1.08 5.37
N LEU A 21 -0.79 -0.44 4.65
CA LEU A 21 -0.54 0.89 4.09
C LEU A 21 -0.33 1.93 5.21
N SER A 22 -1.08 1.81 6.30
CA SER A 22 -0.97 2.66 7.48
C SER A 22 0.40 2.64 8.16
N ASP A 23 1.18 1.56 8.01
CA ASP A 23 2.55 1.48 8.56
C ASP A 23 3.48 2.56 7.98
N TYR A 24 3.19 3.07 6.78
CA TYR A 24 4.01 4.09 6.10
C TYR A 24 3.55 5.53 6.34
N ARG A 25 2.44 5.73 7.05
CA ARG A 25 1.87 7.05 7.31
C ARG A 25 2.87 7.93 8.06
N GLY A 26 3.15 9.11 7.51
CA GLY A 26 4.10 10.06 8.09
C GLY A 26 5.58 9.65 8.01
N GLN A 27 5.90 8.47 7.45
CA GLN A 27 7.27 7.99 7.32
C GLN A 27 7.87 8.29 5.94
N LYS A 28 7.07 8.13 4.87
CA LYS A 28 7.51 8.36 3.48
C LYS A 28 6.33 8.48 2.52
N HIS A 29 6.57 9.05 1.34
CA HIS A 29 5.63 8.96 0.23
C HIS A 29 5.56 7.54 -0.32
N VAL A 30 4.36 7.11 -0.69
CA VAL A 30 4.08 5.75 -1.20
C VAL A 30 3.43 5.85 -2.57
N LEU A 31 3.93 5.07 -3.53
CA LEU A 31 3.32 4.85 -4.84
C LEU A 31 2.80 3.42 -4.90
N LEU A 32 1.49 3.24 -5.04
CA LEU A 32 0.86 1.93 -5.22
C LEU A 32 0.64 1.68 -6.72
N VAL A 33 1.18 0.59 -7.23
CA VAL A 33 1.03 0.18 -8.63
C VAL A 33 0.30 -1.15 -8.71
N PHE A 34 -0.87 -1.16 -9.37
CA PHE A 34 -1.59 -2.39 -9.69
C PHE A 34 -1.08 -2.96 -11.00
N ASN A 35 -0.13 -3.88 -10.92
CA ASN A 35 0.36 -4.59 -12.10
C ASN A 35 -0.68 -5.63 -12.55
N ARG A 36 -0.88 -5.75 -13.87
CA ARG A 36 -1.79 -6.72 -14.52
C ARG A 36 -1.24 -8.15 -14.57
N GLY A 37 -0.41 -8.52 -13.58
CA GLY A 37 0.39 -9.75 -13.56
C GLY A 37 1.84 -9.53 -14.03
N PHE A 38 2.73 -10.40 -13.58
CA PHE A 38 4.09 -10.54 -14.09
C PHE A 38 4.09 -11.77 -15.01
N ALA A 39 4.41 -11.60 -16.29
CA ALA A 39 4.64 -12.70 -17.20
C ALA A 39 6.05 -13.29 -16.97
#